data_AF-A0A929MZQ4-F1
#
_entry.id   AF-A0A929MZQ4-F1
#
_cell.length_a   1.000
_cell.length_b   1.000
_cell.length_c   1.000
_cell.angle_alpha   90.00
_cell.angle_beta   90.00
_cell.angle_gamma   90.00
#
_symmetry.space_group_name_H-M   'P 1'
#
loop_
_entity.id
_entity.type
_entity.pdbx_description
1 polymer ?
#
loop_
_entity_poly.entity_id
_entity_poly.type
_entity_poly.pdbx_seq_one_letter_code
_entity_poly.pdbx_strand_id
1 'polypeptide(L)'
;MSPTQASYGLWKSPITGDSFTARSVTLSQVRVDGPDTYWVEGHPKENGRSTLLRHRASGETTEVLPLIDGARLPDVRTRVHEYGGKAYAVHDGVIVFSDGADGRVYRFDANNPRAGVQPLTTLSEVRYGDFWIADVRGLVYAVAEDHRGEGEPVNSLVAIPLDGSAARDDANIIPV
;
A
#
# COMPACT_ATOMS: atom_id res chain seq x y z
N MET A 1 -44.88 -24.07 -14.75
CA MET A 1 -44.13 -23.57 -15.93
C MET A 1 -43.16 -24.65 -16.35
N SER A 2 -43.11 -24.97 -17.64
CA SER A 2 -42.12 -25.93 -18.16
C SER A 2 -40.75 -25.24 -18.31
N PRO A 3 -39.64 -25.90 -17.95
CA PRO A 3 -38.31 -25.31 -18.09
C PRO A 3 -37.98 -25.07 -19.58
N THR A 4 -37.30 -23.96 -19.87
CA THR A 4 -36.78 -23.68 -21.21
C THR A 4 -35.54 -24.54 -21.47
N GLN A 5 -35.59 -25.41 -22.48
CA GLN A 5 -34.42 -26.18 -22.93
C GLN A 5 -33.54 -25.32 -23.86
N ALA A 6 -32.23 -25.40 -23.66
CA ALA A 6 -31.21 -24.82 -24.53
C ALA A 6 -29.92 -25.64 -24.44
N SER A 7 -29.16 -25.70 -25.53
CA SER A 7 -27.87 -26.39 -25.58
C SER A 7 -26.88 -25.83 -24.55
N TYR A 8 -25.94 -26.67 -24.12
CA TYR A 8 -24.87 -26.23 -23.24
C TYR A 8 -24.12 -25.03 -23.84
N GLY A 9 -23.88 -24.00 -23.02
CA GLY A 9 -23.23 -22.74 -23.43
C GLY A 9 -24.17 -21.68 -24.02
N LEU A 10 -25.43 -21.99 -24.30
CA LEU A 10 -26.41 -21.05 -24.88
C LEU A 10 -27.49 -20.58 -23.91
N TRP A 11 -27.32 -20.87 -22.61
CA TRP A 11 -28.21 -20.35 -21.59
C TRP A 11 -28.02 -18.84 -21.49
N LYS A 12 -29.12 -18.09 -21.61
CA LYS A 12 -29.09 -16.64 -21.40
C LYS A 12 -28.64 -16.37 -19.97
N SER A 13 -27.42 -15.85 -19.81
CA SER A 13 -26.86 -15.48 -18.53
C SER A 13 -27.21 -14.01 -18.22
N PRO A 14 -27.73 -13.70 -17.01
CA PRO A 14 -27.80 -12.32 -16.54
C PRO A 14 -26.42 -11.74 -16.17
N ILE A 15 -25.37 -12.58 -16.13
CA ILE A 15 -23.99 -12.19 -15.86
C ILE A 15 -23.32 -11.83 -17.19
N THR A 16 -23.08 -10.54 -17.42
CA THR A 16 -22.35 -10.00 -18.57
C THR A 16 -20.85 -9.87 -18.29
N GLY A 17 -20.02 -9.67 -19.31
CA GLY A 17 -18.58 -9.35 -19.11
C GLY A 17 -18.39 -8.13 -18.21
N ASP A 18 -19.22 -7.10 -18.38
CA ASP A 18 -19.18 -5.90 -17.54
C ASP A 18 -19.57 -6.17 -16.08
N SER A 19 -20.46 -7.13 -15.82
CA SER A 19 -20.84 -7.50 -14.45
C SER A 19 -19.68 -8.12 -13.65
N PHE A 20 -18.66 -8.66 -14.34
CA PHE A 20 -17.46 -9.22 -13.73
C PHE A 20 -16.48 -8.12 -13.25
N THR A 21 -16.41 -7.02 -13.99
CA THR A 21 -15.48 -5.90 -13.71
C THR A 21 -16.12 -4.76 -12.91
N ALA A 22 -17.45 -4.70 -12.84
CA ALA A 22 -18.18 -3.65 -12.15
C ALA A 22 -18.24 -3.80 -10.62
N ARG A 23 -17.89 -4.97 -10.06
CA ARG A 23 -18.08 -5.30 -8.63
C ARG A 23 -16.85 -5.83 -7.89
N SER A 24 -15.70 -5.93 -8.54
CA SER A 24 -14.50 -6.53 -7.95
C SER A 24 -13.63 -5.47 -7.26
N VAL A 25 -14.09 -4.97 -6.12
CA VAL A 25 -13.19 -4.34 -5.14
C VAL A 25 -12.53 -5.46 -4.34
N THR A 26 -11.19 -5.45 -4.28
CA THR A 26 -10.44 -6.44 -3.49
C THR A 26 -9.95 -5.75 -2.24
N LEU A 27 -10.41 -6.21 -1.07
CA LEU A 27 -9.97 -5.70 0.22
C LEU A 27 -8.80 -6.56 0.71
N SER A 28 -7.75 -5.91 1.18
CA SER A 28 -6.55 -6.60 1.66
C SER A 28 -5.84 -5.82 2.76
N GLN A 29 -4.88 -6.48 3.42
CA GLN A 29 -3.96 -5.84 4.36
C GLN A 29 -4.69 -5.08 5.50
N VAL A 30 -5.74 -5.67 6.06
CA VAL A 30 -6.51 -5.04 7.14
C VAL A 30 -5.63 -4.82 8.36
N ARG A 31 -5.65 -3.61 8.93
CA ARG A 31 -4.99 -3.24 10.18
C ARG A 31 -5.94 -2.44 11.06
N VAL A 32 -5.73 -2.48 12.37
CA VAL A 32 -6.49 -1.70 13.35
C VAL A 32 -5.50 -0.82 14.10
N ASP A 33 -5.85 0.45 14.27
CA ASP A 33 -5.10 1.43 15.05
C ASP A 33 -6.08 2.20 15.95
N GLY A 34 -5.97 1.97 17.25
CA GLY A 34 -6.96 2.45 18.22
C GLY A 34 -8.39 2.02 17.84
N PRO A 35 -9.33 2.96 17.69
CA PRO A 35 -10.73 2.67 17.35
C PRO A 35 -10.99 2.52 15.84
N ASP A 36 -9.97 2.72 14.99
CA ASP A 36 -10.16 2.83 13.55
C ASP A 36 -9.57 1.62 12.79
N THR A 37 -10.23 1.27 11.69
CA THR A 37 -9.82 0.16 10.82
C THR A 37 -9.29 0.69 9.50
N TYR A 38 -8.19 0.12 9.02
CA TYR A 38 -7.53 0.48 7.77
C TYR A 38 -7.46 -0.74 6.85
N TRP A 39 -7.57 -0.53 5.53
CA TRP A 39 -7.33 -1.58 4.53
C TRP A 39 -6.92 -0.98 3.19
N VAL A 40 -6.30 -1.82 2.38
CA VAL A 40 -6.01 -1.50 0.97
C VAL A 40 -7.15 -2.04 0.11
N GLU A 41 -7.77 -1.16 -0.67
CA GLU A 41 -8.77 -1.49 -1.68
C GLU A 41 -8.15 -1.37 -3.08
N GLY A 42 -8.19 -2.45 -3.86
CA GLY A 42 -7.76 -2.42 -5.26
C GLY A 42 -8.90 -1.93 -6.16
N HIS A 43 -8.65 -0.90 -6.97
CA HIS A 43 -9.63 -0.33 -7.91
C HIS A 43 -9.26 -0.64 -9.37
N PRO A 44 -9.84 -1.68 -10.00
CA PRO A 44 -9.51 -2.05 -11.39
C PRO A 44 -9.72 -0.92 -12.41
N LYS A 45 -10.67 -0.02 -12.14
CA LYS A 45 -11.02 1.11 -13.02
C LYS A 45 -10.12 2.34 -12.84
N GLU A 46 -9.30 2.37 -11.79
CA GLU A 46 -8.33 3.43 -11.52
C GLU A 46 -6.91 2.95 -11.85
N ASN A 47 -6.74 2.36 -13.03
CA ASN A 47 -5.46 1.77 -13.46
C ASN A 47 -4.89 0.71 -12.49
N GLY A 48 -5.77 0.05 -11.71
CA GLY A 48 -5.36 -0.93 -10.70
C GLY A 48 -4.75 -0.33 -9.43
N ARG A 49 -4.93 0.98 -9.18
CA ARG A 49 -4.43 1.66 -7.97
C ARG A 49 -4.92 0.98 -6.70
N SER A 50 -4.01 0.86 -5.74
CA SER A 50 -4.24 0.35 -4.40
C SER A 50 -4.46 1.52 -3.45
N THR A 51 -5.70 1.71 -3.01
CA THR A 51 -6.12 2.86 -2.20
C THR A 51 -6.15 2.49 -0.72
N LEU A 52 -5.54 3.29 0.15
CA LEU A 52 -5.64 3.09 1.60
C LEU A 52 -6.87 3.81 2.16
N LEU A 53 -7.83 3.02 2.63
CA LEU A 53 -9.04 3.51 3.28
C LEU A 53 -8.90 3.42 4.80
N ARG A 54 -9.58 4.35 5.49
CA ARG A 54 -9.79 4.35 6.95
C ARG A 54 -11.29 4.37 7.22
N HIS A 55 -11.76 3.40 7.99
CA HIS A 55 -13.08 3.42 8.62
C HIS A 55 -12.94 3.88 10.07
N ARG A 56 -13.54 5.03 10.37
CA ARG A 56 -13.55 5.60 11.71
C ARG A 56 -14.62 4.94 12.57
N ALA A 57 -14.43 4.94 13.88
CA ALA A 57 -15.49 4.54 14.82
C ALA A 57 -16.78 5.37 14.72
N SER A 58 -16.74 6.56 14.11
CA SER A 58 -17.92 7.36 13.77
C SER A 58 -18.78 6.76 12.64
N GLY A 59 -18.29 5.72 11.96
CA GLY A 59 -18.95 5.08 10.81
C GLY A 59 -18.54 5.65 9.46
N GLU A 60 -17.66 6.66 9.42
CA GLU A 60 -17.17 7.27 8.19
C GLU A 60 -16.03 6.45 7.56
N THR A 61 -16.09 6.22 6.25
CA THR A 61 -15.01 5.61 5.46
C THR A 61 -14.46 6.60 4.43
N THR A 62 -13.16 6.88 4.45
CA THR A 62 -12.50 7.78 3.50
C THR A 62 -11.12 7.28 3.07
N GLU A 63 -10.66 7.70 1.89
CA GLU A 63 -9.23 7.63 1.53
C GLU A 63 -8.43 8.53 2.48
N VAL A 64 -7.37 7.99 3.09
CA VAL A 64 -6.66 8.66 4.19
C VAL A 64 -5.44 9.46 3.73
N LEU A 65 -4.85 9.09 2.60
CA LEU A 65 -3.58 9.69 2.15
C LEU A 65 -3.83 10.90 1.24
N PRO A 66 -3.13 12.03 1.46
CA PRO A 66 -3.19 13.17 0.56
C PRO A 66 -2.28 12.97 -0.66
N LEU A 67 -2.28 13.94 -1.57
CA LEU A 67 -1.38 13.95 -2.72
C LEU A 67 0.10 14.00 -2.28
N ILE A 68 0.94 13.21 -2.94
CA ILE A 68 2.40 13.32 -2.85
C ILE A 68 2.84 14.54 -3.67
N ASP A 69 3.64 15.41 -3.04
CA ASP A 69 4.13 16.69 -3.59
C ASP A 69 3.03 17.61 -4.15
N GLY A 70 1.79 17.44 -3.69
CA GLY A 70 0.63 18.18 -4.20
C GLY A 70 0.24 17.84 -5.65
N ALA A 71 0.82 16.79 -6.24
CA ALA A 71 0.72 16.51 -7.67
C ALA A 71 0.06 15.17 -8.01
N ARG A 72 0.30 14.10 -7.23
CA ARG A 72 -0.14 12.75 -7.56
C ARG A 72 -0.78 12.02 -6.39
N LEU A 73 -1.76 11.16 -6.70
CA LEU A 73 -2.33 10.24 -5.72
C LEU A 73 -1.34 9.12 -5.40
N PRO A 74 -1.27 8.66 -4.14
CA PRO A 74 -0.51 7.47 -3.77
C PRO A 74 -1.11 6.19 -4.37
N ASP A 75 -0.23 5.23 -4.67
CA ASP A 75 -0.58 3.83 -4.96
C ASP A 75 0.03 2.95 -3.86
N VAL A 76 -0.76 2.54 -2.86
CA VAL A 76 -0.28 1.79 -1.68
C VAL A 76 0.00 0.33 -2.05
N ARG A 77 1.15 0.12 -2.67
CA ARG A 77 1.55 -1.14 -3.29
C ARG A 77 3.06 -1.31 -3.25
N THR A 78 3.48 -2.56 -3.10
CA THR A 78 4.89 -2.96 -3.17
C THR A 78 5.04 -4.14 -4.11
N ARG A 79 6.25 -4.29 -4.67
CA ARG A 79 6.64 -5.40 -5.55
C ARG A 79 7.73 -6.29 -4.94
N VAL A 80 7.95 -6.22 -3.62
CA VAL A 80 8.81 -7.19 -2.93
C VAL A 80 8.33 -8.61 -3.26
N HIS A 81 9.26 -9.47 -3.67
CA HIS A 81 9.05 -10.82 -4.16
C HIS A 81 8.07 -10.94 -5.36
N GLU A 82 7.86 -9.87 -6.14
CA GLU A 82 6.94 -9.75 -7.28
C GLU A 82 5.44 -9.97 -6.97
N TYR A 83 5.10 -10.62 -5.86
CA TYR A 83 3.74 -10.77 -5.35
C TYR A 83 3.28 -9.55 -4.55
N GLY A 84 4.24 -8.86 -3.90
CA GLY A 84 3.93 -7.77 -2.99
C GLY A 84 3.19 -8.23 -1.73
N GLY A 85 2.66 -7.25 -0.99
CA GLY A 85 1.90 -7.49 0.24
C GLY A 85 2.45 -6.68 1.42
N LYS A 86 1.56 -6.38 2.38
CA LYS A 86 1.87 -5.54 3.56
C LYS A 86 2.62 -4.25 3.18
N ALA A 87 2.09 -3.57 2.15
CA ALA A 87 2.61 -2.34 1.58
C ALA A 87 2.48 -1.14 2.52
N TYR A 88 1.81 -1.29 3.67
CA TYR A 88 1.75 -0.25 4.68
C TYR A 88 1.74 -0.81 6.11
N ALA A 89 2.03 0.08 7.06
CA ALA A 89 1.78 -0.06 8.48
C ALA A 89 1.16 1.23 9.03
N VAL A 90 0.43 1.11 10.13
CA VAL A 90 -0.14 2.24 10.87
C VAL A 90 0.07 2.01 12.36
N HIS A 91 0.42 3.05 13.09
CA HIS A 91 0.56 3.06 14.54
C HIS A 91 0.37 4.48 15.08
N ASP A 92 -0.57 4.67 16.00
CA ASP A 92 -0.90 5.97 16.61
C ASP A 92 -1.11 7.10 15.57
N GLY A 93 -1.81 6.77 14.48
CA GLY A 93 -2.08 7.68 13.36
C GLY A 93 -0.91 7.93 12.41
N VAL A 94 0.30 7.43 12.72
CA VAL A 94 1.44 7.46 11.80
C VAL A 94 1.33 6.30 10.82
N ILE A 95 1.23 6.63 9.53
CA ILE A 95 1.14 5.68 8.43
C ILE A 95 2.49 5.65 7.71
N VAL A 96 3.04 4.46 7.52
CA VAL A 96 4.19 4.23 6.64
C VAL A 96 3.74 3.35 5.49
N PHE A 97 4.08 3.70 4.25
CA PHE A 97 3.68 2.92 3.09
C PHE A 97 4.73 2.94 1.96
N SER A 98 4.74 1.88 1.16
CA SER A 98 5.42 1.84 -0.13
C SER A 98 4.49 2.40 -1.20
N ASP A 99 5.03 3.26 -2.06
CA ASP A 99 4.30 3.76 -3.22
C ASP A 99 4.66 2.96 -4.48
N GLY A 100 3.64 2.49 -5.20
CA GLY A 100 3.80 1.65 -6.38
C GLY A 100 4.28 2.39 -7.63
N ALA A 101 4.28 3.73 -7.63
CA ALA A 101 4.73 4.51 -8.79
C ALA A 101 6.24 4.72 -8.80
N ASP A 102 6.87 4.89 -7.63
CA ASP A 102 8.31 5.16 -7.51
C ASP A 102 9.09 4.24 -6.56
N GLY A 103 8.41 3.31 -5.89
CA GLY A 103 9.03 2.31 -5.02
C GLY A 103 9.54 2.87 -3.69
N ARG A 104 9.35 4.16 -3.40
CA ARG A 104 9.83 4.77 -2.17
C ARG A 104 8.94 4.43 -1.00
N VAL A 105 9.53 4.50 0.20
CA VAL A 105 8.78 4.49 1.45
C VAL A 105 8.42 5.92 1.83
N TYR A 106 7.18 6.11 2.25
CA TYR A 106 6.63 7.37 2.68
C TYR A 106 6.04 7.26 4.08
N ARG A 107 6.07 8.38 4.81
CA ARG A 107 5.41 8.60 6.09
C ARG A 107 4.31 9.64 5.92
N PHE A 108 3.17 9.41 6.55
CA PHE A 108 2.12 10.39 6.71
C PHE A 108 1.58 10.37 8.15
N ASP A 109 1.41 11.54 8.74
CA ASP A 109 0.84 11.69 10.07
C ASP A 109 -0.63 12.12 9.96
N ALA A 110 -1.55 11.18 10.18
CA ALA A 110 -2.98 11.45 10.08
C ALA A 110 -3.50 12.39 11.19
N ASN A 111 -2.74 12.57 12.28
CA ASN A 111 -3.05 13.53 13.34
C ASN A 111 -2.53 14.94 13.02
N ASN A 112 -1.57 15.05 12.09
CA ASN A 112 -1.07 16.32 11.56
C ASN A 112 -1.07 16.34 10.01
N PRO A 113 -2.27 16.32 9.37
CA PRO A 113 -2.37 16.19 7.92
C PRO A 113 -1.74 17.35 7.13
N ARG A 114 -1.54 18.51 7.77
CA ARG A 114 -0.89 19.68 7.16
C ARG A 114 0.60 19.48 6.91
N ALA A 115 1.25 18.54 7.61
CA ALA A 115 2.64 18.20 7.37
C ALA A 115 2.87 17.50 6.01
N GLY A 116 1.80 16.98 5.40
CA GLY A 116 1.86 16.28 4.13
C GLY A 116 2.55 14.92 4.23
N VAL A 117 2.67 14.25 3.08
CA VAL A 117 3.43 13.00 2.96
C VAL A 117 4.93 13.33 2.87
N GLN A 118 5.76 12.59 3.59
CA GLN A 118 7.21 12.77 3.62
C GLN A 118 7.89 11.48 3.17
N PRO A 119 8.85 11.52 2.23
CA PRO A 119 9.61 10.31 1.92
C PRO A 119 10.52 9.91 3.08
N LEU A 120 10.74 8.61 3.24
CA LEU A 120 11.67 8.02 4.20
C LEU A 120 12.90 7.40 3.53
N THR A 121 12.83 7.06 2.24
CA THR A 121 13.95 6.50 1.46
C THR A 121 14.28 7.35 0.24
N THR A 122 15.48 7.22 -0.31
CA THR A 122 15.80 7.82 -1.60
C THR A 122 15.00 7.15 -2.73
N LEU A 123 15.01 7.78 -3.91
CA LEU A 123 14.57 7.12 -5.13
C LEU A 123 15.68 6.18 -5.62
N SER A 124 15.42 4.88 -5.61
CA SER A 124 16.39 3.84 -5.98
C SER A 124 15.70 2.59 -6.52
N GLU A 125 16.48 1.58 -6.91
CA GLU A 125 15.99 0.27 -7.34
C GLU A 125 15.74 -0.70 -6.17
N VAL A 126 15.68 -0.20 -4.93
CA VAL A 126 15.34 -1.01 -3.75
C VAL A 126 13.85 -0.94 -3.50
N ARG A 127 13.21 -2.09 -3.29
CA ARG A 127 11.79 -2.21 -2.99
C ARG A 127 11.60 -2.53 -1.53
N TYR A 128 10.54 -1.99 -0.93
CA TYR A 128 10.29 -2.14 0.51
C TYR A 128 8.88 -2.66 0.78
N GLY A 129 8.75 -3.49 1.83
CA GLY A 129 7.47 -4.05 2.25
C GLY A 129 7.52 -4.65 3.64
N ASP A 130 6.41 -5.25 4.09
CA ASP A 130 6.26 -5.85 5.44
C ASP A 130 6.69 -4.90 6.58
N PHE A 131 6.07 -3.72 6.59
CA PHE A 131 6.42 -2.67 7.54
C PHE A 131 5.98 -2.98 8.98
N TRP A 132 6.85 -2.65 9.92
CA TRP A 132 6.58 -2.62 11.36
C TRP A 132 7.13 -1.33 11.98
N ILE A 133 6.25 -0.47 12.49
CA ILE A 133 6.64 0.80 13.10
C ILE A 133 7.14 0.54 14.53
N ALA A 134 8.38 0.94 14.81
CA ALA A 134 9.00 0.94 16.13
C ALA A 134 9.19 2.40 16.58
N ASP A 135 8.07 3.02 16.93
CA ASP A 135 7.91 4.44 17.29
C ASP A 135 8.88 4.90 18.40
N VAL A 136 9.02 4.12 19.48
CA VAL A 136 9.93 4.42 20.60
C VAL A 136 11.39 4.53 20.14
N ARG A 137 11.74 3.85 19.05
CA ARG A 137 13.09 3.88 18.46
C ARG A 137 13.21 4.92 17.33
N GLY A 138 12.11 5.52 16.89
CA GLY A 138 12.09 6.39 15.71
C GLY A 138 12.39 5.63 14.41
N LEU A 139 12.05 4.35 14.33
CA LEU A 139 12.36 3.48 13.20
C LEU A 139 11.12 2.80 12.63
N VAL A 140 11.19 2.40 11.36
CA VAL A 140 10.32 1.39 10.77
C VAL A 140 11.17 0.23 10.28
N TYR A 141 10.86 -0.98 10.74
CA TYR A 141 11.45 -2.20 10.19
C TYR A 141 10.73 -2.59 8.90
N ALA A 142 11.48 -3.07 7.93
CA ALA A 142 10.95 -3.48 6.63
C ALA A 142 11.78 -4.63 6.04
N VAL A 143 11.15 -5.38 5.14
CA VAL A 143 11.88 -6.15 4.14
C VAL A 143 12.32 -5.19 3.05
N ALA A 144 13.60 -5.26 2.67
CA ALA A 144 14.18 -4.57 1.53
C ALA A 144 14.68 -5.58 0.50
N GLU A 145 14.29 -5.38 -0.75
CA GLU A 145 14.70 -6.18 -1.91
C GLU A 145 15.51 -5.28 -2.85
N ASP A 146 16.82 -5.49 -2.91
CA ASP A 146 17.77 -4.67 -3.66
C ASP A 146 18.01 -5.21 -5.07
N HIS A 147 17.57 -4.45 -6.09
CA HIS A 147 17.72 -4.78 -7.52
C HIS A 147 18.89 -4.06 -8.20
N ARG A 148 19.74 -3.33 -7.47
CA ARG A 148 20.85 -2.55 -8.07
C ARG A 148 21.97 -3.41 -8.65
N GLY A 149 22.02 -4.68 -8.27
CA GLY A 149 23.02 -5.65 -8.72
C GLY A 149 22.56 -6.47 -9.93
N GLU A 150 23.49 -7.22 -10.52
CA GLU A 150 23.17 -8.20 -11.56
C GLU A 150 22.64 -9.50 -10.95
N GLY A 151 21.60 -10.08 -11.54
CA GLY A 151 21.04 -11.37 -11.15
C GLY A 151 19.87 -11.27 -10.17
N GLU A 152 19.80 -12.23 -9.24
CA GLU A 152 18.70 -12.30 -8.28
C GLU A 152 18.78 -11.17 -7.24
N PRO A 153 17.65 -10.50 -6.93
CA PRO A 153 17.63 -9.42 -5.94
C PRO A 153 18.05 -9.86 -4.53
N VAL A 154 18.78 -9.00 -3.83
CA VAL A 154 19.23 -9.27 -2.46
C VAL A 154 18.13 -8.87 -1.47
N ASN A 155 17.62 -9.85 -0.74
CA ASN A 155 16.61 -9.64 0.30
C ASN A 155 17.25 -9.46 1.68
N SER A 156 16.84 -8.43 2.40
CA SER A 156 17.36 -8.09 3.73
C SER A 156 16.27 -7.53 4.64
N LEU A 157 16.49 -7.62 5.95
CA LEU A 157 15.74 -6.84 6.93
C LEU A 157 16.48 -5.54 7.19
N VAL A 158 15.75 -4.43 7.15
CA VAL A 158 16.31 -3.09 7.36
C VAL A 158 15.50 -2.32 8.38
N ALA A 159 16.14 -1.34 9.01
CA ALA A 159 15.50 -0.30 9.80
C ALA A 159 15.66 1.05 9.09
N ILE A 160 14.54 1.70 8.81
CA ILE A 160 14.48 3.00 8.15
C ILE A 160 14.11 4.07 9.19
N PRO A 161 14.87 5.15 9.34
CA PRO A 161 14.54 6.25 10.23
C PRO A 161 13.23 6.96 9.86
N LEU A 162 12.33 7.15 10.84
CA LEU A 162 11.05 7.83 10.67
C LEU A 162 11.18 9.35 10.50
N ASP A 163 12.34 9.91 10.82
CA ASP A 163 12.65 11.34 10.69
C ASP A 163 12.93 11.78 9.24
N GLY A 164 13.00 10.82 8.30
CA GLY A 164 13.27 11.08 6.89
C GLY A 164 14.75 11.33 6.58
N SER A 165 15.66 11.11 7.52
CA SER A 165 17.11 11.23 7.27
C SER A 165 17.60 10.32 6.14
N ALA A 166 17.00 9.13 6.00
CA ALA A 166 17.27 8.21 4.89
C ALA A 166 16.67 8.63 3.54
N ALA A 167 15.83 9.68 3.49
CA ALA A 167 15.23 10.14 2.24
C ALA A 167 16.21 10.81 1.28
N ARG A 168 17.38 11.20 1.79
CA ARG A 168 18.45 11.90 1.06
C ARG A 168 19.79 11.15 1.12
N ASP A 169 19.91 10.16 1.99
CA ASP A 169 21.13 9.41 2.23
C ASP A 169 20.80 8.00 2.72
N ASP A 170 20.84 7.03 1.81
CA ASP A 170 20.54 5.63 2.10
C ASP A 170 21.50 5.01 3.12
N ALA A 171 22.65 5.62 3.41
CA ALA A 171 23.56 5.15 4.46
C ALA A 171 22.93 5.21 5.86
N ASN A 172 21.84 5.97 6.03
CA ASN A 172 21.06 6.00 7.26
C ASN A 172 20.09 4.80 7.41
N ILE A 173 19.93 3.97 6.37
CA ILE A 173 19.18 2.71 6.46
C ILE A 173 20.09 1.66 7.09
N ILE A 174 19.65 1.07 8.20
CA ILE A 174 20.45 0.17 9.02
C ILE A 174 20.06 -1.28 8.70
N PRO A 175 20.98 -2.15 8.24
CA PRO A 175 20.74 -3.59 8.16
C PRO A 175 20.51 -4.17 9.57
N VAL A 176 19.53 -5.08 9.70
CA VAL A 176 19.16 -5.73 10.98
C VAL A 176 19.86 -7.07 11.14
#